data_AF-A0A8T0V523-F1
#
_entry.id   AF-A0A8T0V523-F1
#
_cell.length_a   1.000
_cell.length_b   1.000
_cell.length_c   1.000
_cell.angle_alpha   90.00
_cell.angle_beta   90.00
_cell.angle_gamma   90.00
#
_symmetry.space_group_name_H-M   'P 1'
#
loop_
_entity.id
_entity.type
_entity.pdbx_description
1 polymer ?
#
loop_
_entity_poly.entity_id
_entity_poly.type
_entity_poly.pdbx_seq_one_letter_code
_entity_poly.pdbx_strand_id
1 'polypeptide(L)'
;MDAGTVASTLALAEQHGCSRLKAKCIEFIAGGSQENLDAMLATEGYKHLVASSPSVLAELLKAAHGKKRSRSPDDEYSLGPQI
;
A
#
# COMPACT_ATOMS: atom_id res chain seq x y z
N MET A 1 7.85 -0.03 -9.07
CA MET A 1 8.02 0.31 -7.64
C MET A 1 8.52 -0.93 -6.96
N ASP A 2 9.77 -0.91 -6.50
CA ASP A 2 10.40 -2.01 -5.79
C ASP A 2 9.92 -2.05 -4.33
N ALA A 3 9.90 -3.24 -3.72
CA ALA A 3 9.35 -3.43 -2.38
C ALA A 3 9.99 -2.52 -1.32
N GLY A 4 11.30 -2.26 -1.40
CA GLY A 4 11.99 -1.33 -0.50
C GLY A 4 11.59 0.13 -0.70
N THR A 5 11.31 0.55 -1.94
CA THR A 5 10.78 1.89 -2.24
C THR A 5 9.37 2.04 -1.69
N VAL A 6 8.57 0.98 -1.73
CA VAL A 6 7.21 0.98 -1.16
C VAL A 6 7.25 1.08 0.37
N ALA A 7 8.18 0.39 1.05
CA ALA A 7 8.34 0.51 2.52
C ALA A 7 8.62 1.96 2.95
N SER A 8 9.57 2.62 2.30
CA SER A 8 9.92 4.02 2.60
C SER A 8 8.77 4.97 2.27
N THR A 9 8.09 4.77 1.13
CA THR A 9 6.92 5.58 0.73
C THR A 9 5.76 5.41 1.70
N LEU A 10 5.52 4.18 2.16
CA LEU A 10 4.49 3.85 3.14
C LEU A 10 4.78 4.49 4.50
N ALA A 11 6.05 4.51 4.93
CA ALA A 11 6.47 5.22 6.14
C ALA A 11 6.23 6.73 6.06
N LEU A 12 6.58 7.34 4.93
CA LEU A 12 6.30 8.76 4.68
C LEU A 12 4.79 9.03 4.65
N ALA A 13 4.00 8.16 4.00
CA ALA A 13 2.56 8.32 3.94
C ALA A 13 1.91 8.26 5.33
N GLU A 14 2.34 7.35 6.19
CA GLU A 14 1.86 7.25 7.57
C GLU A 14 2.29 8.46 8.41
N GLN A 15 3.56 8.88 8.30
CA GLN A 15 4.07 10.05 9.03
C GLN A 15 3.33 11.35 8.68
N HIS A 16 2.95 11.51 7.41
CA HIS A 16 2.23 12.70 6.92
C HIS A 16 0.70 12.54 6.91
N GLY A 17 0.15 11.43 7.41
CA GLY A 17 -1.31 11.17 7.43
C GLY A 17 -1.94 11.07 6.04
N CYS A 18 -1.15 10.71 5.02
CA CYS A 18 -1.60 10.58 3.63
C CYS A 18 -2.23 9.20 3.37
N SER A 19 -3.47 9.02 3.85
CA SER A 19 -4.20 7.75 3.81
C SER A 19 -4.33 7.15 2.41
N ARG A 20 -4.46 7.97 1.36
CA ARG A 20 -4.58 7.47 -0.02
C ARG A 20 -3.29 6.85 -0.55
N LEU A 21 -2.14 7.46 -0.24
CA LEU A 21 -0.82 6.94 -0.64
C LEU A 21 -0.50 5.66 0.14
N LYS A 22 -0.84 5.65 1.44
CA LYS A 22 -0.75 4.49 2.31
C LYS A 22 -1.52 3.29 1.74
N ALA A 23 -2.80 3.49 1.39
CA ALA A 23 -3.65 2.45 0.81
C ALA A 23 -3.05 1.89 -0.49
N LYS A 24 -2.61 2.75 -1.42
CA LYS A 24 -1.98 2.28 -2.67
C LYS A 24 -0.71 1.45 -2.45
N CYS A 25 0.12 1.84 -1.47
CA CYS A 25 1.32 1.08 -1.13
C CYS A 25 0.94 -0.31 -0.58
N ILE A 26 -0.03 -0.36 0.34
CA ILE A 26 -0.53 -1.61 0.92
C ILE A 26 -1.16 -2.50 -0.16
N GLU A 27 -1.97 -1.94 -1.06
CA GLU A 27 -2.56 -2.67 -2.19
C GLU A 27 -1.51 -3.21 -3.16
N PHE A 28 -0.44 -2.47 -3.42
CA PHE A 28 0.65 -2.95 -4.28
C PHE A 28 1.35 -4.18 -3.69
N ILE A 29 1.56 -4.17 -2.37
CA ILE A 29 2.24 -5.28 -1.67
C ILE A 29 1.29 -6.47 -1.53
N ALA A 30 0.05 -6.23 -1.10
CA ALA A 30 -0.95 -7.27 -0.89
C ALA A 30 -1.51 -7.86 -2.19
N GLY A 31 -1.55 -7.08 -3.26
CA GLY A 31 -2.00 -7.50 -4.60
C GLY A 31 -0.91 -8.10 -5.48
N GLY A 32 0.37 -8.01 -5.06
CA GLY A 32 1.52 -8.56 -5.76
C GLY A 32 1.83 -10.02 -5.43
N SER A 33 2.94 -10.53 -5.96
CA SER A 33 3.51 -11.83 -5.56
C SER A 33 3.94 -11.81 -4.09
N GLN A 34 3.91 -12.97 -3.43
CA GLN A 34 4.45 -13.17 -2.08
C GLN A 34 5.87 -12.60 -1.92
N GLU A 35 6.65 -12.63 -3.00
CA GLU A 35 8.01 -12.07 -3.10
C GLU A 35 8.07 -10.56 -2.81
N ASN A 36 7.05 -9.79 -3.18
CA ASN A 36 7.01 -8.34 -2.91
C ASN A 36 6.81 -8.07 -1.42
N LEU A 37 5.96 -8.88 -0.78
CA LEU A 37 5.75 -8.80 0.66
C LEU A 37 7.01 -9.24 1.40
N ASP A 38 7.63 -10.35 0.99
CA ASP A 38 8.87 -10.86 1.58
C ASP A 38 10.04 -9.86 1.45
N ALA A 39 10.23 -9.30 0.25
CA ALA A 39 11.23 -8.28 0.00
C ALA A 39 10.97 -6.99 0.81
N MET A 40 9.69 -6.64 1.05
CA MET A 40 9.38 -5.51 1.91
C MET A 40 9.72 -5.83 3.37
N LEU A 41 9.33 -7.00 3.86
CA LEU A 41 9.61 -7.45 5.24
C LEU A 41 11.12 -7.50 5.52
N ALA A 42 11.93 -7.80 4.50
CA ALA A 42 13.39 -7.81 4.59
C ALA A 42 14.02 -6.40 4.64
N THR A 43 13.27 -5.32 4.39
CA THR A 43 13.81 -3.96 4.36
C THR A 43 13.86 -3.29 5.74
N GLU A 44 14.91 -2.52 5.99
CA GLU A 44 15.04 -1.70 7.20
C GLU A 44 13.92 -0.63 7.28
N GLY A 45 13.46 -0.14 6.13
CA GLY A 45 12.32 0.77 6.05
C GLY A 45 11.05 0.20 6.67
N TYR A 46 10.80 -1.10 6.49
CA TYR A 46 9.69 -1.79 7.13
C TYR A 46 9.87 -1.94 8.65
N LYS A 47 11.09 -2.24 9.12
CA LYS A 47 11.38 -2.35 10.56
C LYS A 47 11.12 -1.03 11.28
N HIS A 48 11.58 0.09 10.72
CA HIS A 48 11.28 1.43 11.25
C HIS A 48 9.80 1.78 11.19
N LEU A 49 9.11 1.36 10.13
CA LEU A 49 7.68 1.57 9.97
C LEU A 49 6.88 0.86 11.05
N VAL A 50 7.19 -0.40 11.34
CA VAL A 50 6.52 -1.17 12.41
C VAL A 50 6.82 -0.57 13.79
N ALA A 51 8.05 -0.12 14.02
CA ALA A 51 8.44 0.52 15.29
C ALA A 51 7.70 1.85 15.50
N SER A 52 7.49 2.62 14.43
CA SER A 52 6.82 3.92 14.51
C SER A 52 5.30 3.80 14.51
N SER A 53 4.76 2.82 13.77
CA SER A 53 3.33 2.70 13.48
C SER A 53 2.90 1.24 13.33
N PRO A 54 2.65 0.54 14.45
CA PRO A 54 2.20 -0.86 14.41
C PRO A 54 0.84 -1.05 13.72
N SER A 55 0.04 0.01 13.59
CA SER A 55 -1.24 0.00 12.87
C SER A 55 -1.10 -0.38 11.40
N VAL A 56 0.02 -0.04 10.75
CA VAL A 56 0.27 -0.39 9.34
C VAL A 56 0.32 -1.89 9.13
N LEU A 57 0.86 -2.63 10.11
CA LEU A 57 0.95 -4.08 10.05
C LEU A 57 -0.42 -4.74 9.96
N ALA A 58 -1.37 -4.25 10.78
CA ALA A 58 -2.73 -4.77 10.80
C ALA A 58 -3.44 -4.52 9.46
N GLU A 59 -3.25 -3.34 8.86
CA GLU A 59 -3.80 -3.02 7.54
C GLU A 59 -3.18 -3.87 6.43
N LEU A 60 -1.86 -4.09 6.47
CA LEU A 60 -1.15 -4.93 5.53
C LEU A 60 -1.63 -6.40 5.60
N LEU A 61 -1.76 -6.94 6.81
CA LEU A 61 -2.28 -8.30 7.03
C LEU A 61 -3.73 -8.42 6.57
N LYS A 62 -4.56 -7.42 6.85
CA LYS A 62 -5.95 -7.36 6.41
C LYS A 62 -6.06 -7.29 4.89
N ALA A 63 -5.19 -6.54 4.22
CA ALA A 63 -5.14 -6.46 2.76
C ALA A 63 -4.63 -7.77 2.13
N ALA A 64 -3.60 -8.40 2.71
CA ALA A 64 -3.05 -9.67 2.23
C ALA A 64 -4.03 -10.85 2.40
N HIS A 65 -4.78 -10.88 3.52
CA HIS A 65 -5.77 -11.91 3.80
C HIS A 65 -7.15 -11.60 3.21
N GLY A 66 -7.43 -10.32 2.97
CA GLY A 66 -8.66 -9.81 2.37
C GLY A 66 -8.69 -10.03 0.87
N LYS A 67 -8.78 -11.28 0.40
CA LYS A 67 -9.12 -11.58 -0.99
C LYS A 67 -10.58 -11.16 -1.26
N LYS A 68 -10.81 -9.87 -1.47
CA LYS A 68 -11.98 -9.38 -2.21
C LYS A 68 -11.46 -8.53 -3.35
N ARG A 69 -11.35 -9.17 -4.53
CA ARG A 69 -11.42 -8.45 -5.81
C ARG A 69 -12.75 -7.69 -5.81
N SER A 70 -12.73 -6.45 -5.35
CA SER A 70 -13.73 -5.45 -5.71
C SER A 70 -12.94 -4.21 -6.10
N ARG A 71 -12.46 -4.19 -7.34
CA ARG A 71 -12.32 -2.94 -8.07
C ARG A 71 -13.72 -2.31 -8.04
N SER A 72 -13.91 -1.26 -7.26
CA SER A 72 -15.02 -0.33 -7.50
C SER A 72 -14.49 0.76 -8.43
N PRO A 73 -15.12 0.96 -9.60
CA PRO A 73 -14.73 1.96 -10.58
C PRO A 73 -15.23 3.35 -10.15
N ASP A 74 -14.52 4.00 -9.24
CA ASP A 74 -14.71 5.44 -8.96
C ASP A 74 -13.67 6.32 -9.69
N ASP A 75 -12.79 5.72 -10.50
CA ASP A 75 -11.84 6.40 -11.39
C ASP A 75 -12.35 6.45 -12.86
N GLU A 76 -13.68 6.37 -13.10
CA GLU A 76 -14.24 6.79 -14.40
C GLU A 76 -14.50 8.31 -14.38
N TYR A 77 -13.40 9.06 -14.33
CA TYR A 77 -13.35 10.38 -14.95
C TYR A 77 -13.40 10.16 -16.48
N SER A 78 -14.57 9.75 -16.99
CA SER A 78 -14.84 9.81 -18.43
C SER A 78 -15.01 11.28 -18.79
N LEU A 79 -13.87 11.88 -19.14
CA LEU A 79 -13.73 12.77 -20.30
C LEU A 79 -15.06 13.01 -21.03
N GLY A 80 -15.63 14.19 -20.82
CA GLY A 80 -16.64 14.69 -21.76
C GLY A 80 -16.03 14.80 -23.17
N PRO A 81 -16.86 14.69 -24.20
CA PRO A 81 -16.75 15.58 -25.34
C PRO A 81 -17.69 16.77 -25.14
N GLN A 82 -17.10 17.94 -25.34
CA GLN A 82 -17.77 19.16 -25.70
C GLN A 82 -18.53 18.97 -27.03
N ILE A 83 -19.78 19.47 -27.07
CA ILE A 83 -20.68 19.82 -28.21
C ILE A 83 -22.05 19.15 -28.07
#